data_AF-A0A2E4YAJ2-F1
#
_entry.id   AF-A0A2E4YAJ2-F1
#
_cell.length_a   1.000
_cell.length_b   1.000
_cell.length_c   1.000
_cell.angle_alpha   90.00
_cell.angle_beta   90.00
_cell.angle_gamma   90.00
#
_symmetry.space_group_name_H-M   'P 1'
#
loop_
_entity.id
_entity.type
_entity.pdbx_description
1 polymer ?
#
loop_
_entity_poly.entity_id
_entity_poly.type
_entity_poly.pdbx_seq_one_letter_code
_entity_poly.pdbx_strand_id
1 'polypeptide(L)'
;MISYKYSMQLIPRYLVNNRTTVVVNDTGFITEYRPVYSRNLKVYRGIDNNIEFKIVNADQKPISLTSKTVKLVAFDESNTQVLAETGTNHSTIKGLTTIVVSENDLLSVKDQFLKYSLHVEDANQNKTITYSNVYFDNNGIMQVSSDAFPGAKDSKSVTTFTEDTGETGIDDSVWHSESISAEPGINGNEAVHTAAIYSDTYVGDVKVQVTLDNSIDASTPWADVATVSLNNETTPVPVNFVGVFNYVRFEASTNPADKISKILVRN
;
A
#
# COMPACT_ATOMS: atom_id res chain seq x y z
N MET A 1 -44.69 29.78 6.42
CA MET A 1 -43.93 28.67 7.02
C MET A 1 -43.45 27.79 5.87
N ILE A 2 -42.18 27.91 5.47
CA ILE A 2 -41.62 27.20 4.31
C ILE A 2 -41.12 25.85 4.83
N SER A 3 -41.79 24.76 4.41
CA SER A 3 -41.43 23.39 4.77
C SER A 3 -40.33 22.90 3.84
N TYR A 4 -39.12 22.72 4.37
CA TYR A 4 -38.02 22.09 3.65
C TYR A 4 -38.26 20.57 3.63
N LYS A 5 -38.63 20.04 2.45
CA LYS A 5 -38.61 18.59 2.20
C LYS A 5 -37.16 18.14 2.12
N TYR A 6 -36.69 17.43 3.14
CA TYR A 6 -35.47 16.65 3.04
C TYR A 6 -35.73 15.46 2.10
N SER A 7 -35.11 15.46 0.92
CA SER A 7 -35.07 14.29 0.06
C SER A 7 -33.99 13.34 0.58
N MET A 8 -34.40 12.26 1.24
CA MET A 8 -33.48 11.21 1.70
C MET A 8 -33.09 10.35 0.50
N GLN A 9 -31.87 10.51 0.00
CA GLN A 9 -31.33 9.69 -1.09
C GLN A 9 -30.83 8.37 -0.52
N LEU A 10 -31.62 7.30 -0.67
CA LEU A 10 -31.18 5.93 -0.41
C LEU A 10 -30.27 5.49 -1.57
N ILE A 11 -28.97 5.32 -1.30
CA ILE A 11 -28.03 4.72 -2.26
C ILE A 11 -27.95 3.22 -1.93
N PRO A 12 -28.64 2.33 -2.66
CA PRO A 12 -28.51 0.89 -2.44
C PRO A 12 -27.07 0.46 -2.76
N ARG A 13 -26.37 -0.10 -1.76
CA ARG A 13 -25.11 -0.82 -1.97
C ARG A 13 -25.41 -2.31 -2.01
N TYR A 14 -25.15 -2.95 -3.13
CA TYR A 14 -25.33 -4.39 -3.27
C TYR A 14 -24.15 -5.13 -2.63
N LEU A 15 -24.42 -5.99 -1.66
CA LEU A 15 -23.47 -6.99 -1.18
C LEU A 15 -23.48 -8.16 -2.16
N VAL A 16 -22.70 -8.03 -3.24
CA VAL A 16 -22.56 -9.10 -4.25
C VAL A 16 -21.36 -9.96 -3.87
N ASN A 17 -21.57 -11.26 -3.68
CA ASN A 17 -20.46 -12.19 -3.51
C ASN A 17 -19.57 -12.16 -4.76
N ASN A 18 -18.29 -11.85 -4.58
CA ASN A 18 -17.31 -11.88 -5.67
C ASN A 18 -16.92 -13.34 -5.96
N ARG A 19 -17.75 -14.03 -6.75
CA ARG A 19 -17.58 -15.45 -7.07
C ARG A 19 -17.07 -15.66 -8.49
N THR A 20 -15.99 -16.42 -8.64
CA THR A 20 -15.49 -16.89 -9.94
C THR A 20 -15.44 -18.43 -9.99
N THR A 21 -15.55 -19.02 -11.19
CA THR A 21 -15.53 -20.48 -11.40
C THR A 21 -14.22 -20.89 -12.06
N VAL A 22 -13.58 -21.93 -11.54
CA VAL A 22 -12.25 -22.41 -11.97
C VAL A 22 -12.32 -23.91 -12.22
N VAL A 23 -11.67 -24.38 -13.30
CA VAL A 23 -11.72 -25.78 -13.74
C VAL A 23 -10.45 -26.53 -13.30
N VAL A 24 -10.58 -27.78 -12.86
CA VAL A 24 -9.47 -28.65 -12.41
C VAL A 24 -9.25 -29.81 -13.39
N ASN A 25 -7.98 -30.14 -13.62
CA ASN A 25 -7.56 -31.26 -14.46
C ASN A 25 -7.33 -32.54 -13.64
N ASP A 26 -8.35 -33.40 -13.53
CA ASP A 26 -8.28 -34.65 -12.75
C ASP A 26 -8.28 -35.92 -13.63
N THR A 27 -8.77 -35.85 -14.88
CA THR A 27 -8.75 -36.97 -15.84
C THR A 27 -8.95 -36.45 -17.27
N GLY A 28 -8.17 -36.95 -18.24
CA GLY A 28 -8.12 -36.48 -19.63
C GLY A 28 -9.47 -36.23 -20.31
N PHE A 29 -9.50 -35.16 -21.12
CA PHE A 29 -10.69 -34.56 -21.73
C PHE A 29 -11.28 -35.41 -22.88
N ILE A 30 -12.59 -35.68 -22.85
CA ILE A 30 -13.31 -36.34 -23.96
C ILE A 30 -14.32 -35.41 -24.65
N THR A 31 -14.84 -34.38 -23.97
CA THR A 31 -15.68 -33.32 -24.58
C THR A 31 -15.68 -32.11 -23.66
N GLU A 32 -15.32 -30.91 -24.15
CA GLU A 32 -15.07 -29.74 -23.29
C GLU A 32 -16.03 -28.58 -23.60
N TYR A 33 -16.72 -28.09 -22.58
CA TYR A 33 -17.54 -26.87 -22.66
C TYR A 33 -16.73 -25.66 -22.21
N ARG A 34 -16.68 -24.62 -23.06
CA ARG A 34 -15.71 -23.51 -23.00
C ARG A 34 -16.31 -22.23 -22.38
N PRO A 35 -15.93 -21.80 -21.16
CA PRO A 35 -16.39 -20.51 -20.62
C PRO A 35 -15.92 -19.31 -21.46
N VAL A 36 -16.85 -18.47 -21.93
CA VAL A 36 -16.57 -17.39 -22.91
C VAL A 36 -15.96 -16.12 -22.28
N TYR A 37 -16.12 -15.91 -20.97
CA TYR A 37 -15.64 -14.72 -20.25
C TYR A 37 -15.00 -15.08 -18.91
N SER A 38 -13.73 -14.72 -18.72
CA SER A 38 -13.11 -14.60 -17.40
C SER A 38 -13.20 -13.13 -16.94
N ARG A 39 -13.78 -12.89 -15.77
CA ARG A 39 -13.84 -11.55 -15.16
C ARG A 39 -12.56 -11.30 -14.39
N ASN A 40 -11.95 -10.12 -14.56
CA ASN A 40 -10.85 -9.69 -13.69
C ASN A 40 -11.36 -9.53 -12.26
N LEU A 41 -10.65 -10.14 -11.29
CA LEU A 41 -10.91 -9.91 -9.88
C LEU A 41 -10.54 -8.47 -9.55
N LYS A 42 -11.33 -7.78 -8.72
CA LYS A 42 -10.96 -6.48 -8.18
C LYS A 42 -10.92 -6.61 -6.65
N VAL A 43 -9.79 -6.27 -6.06
CA VAL A 43 -9.56 -6.25 -4.62
C VAL A 43 -9.20 -4.83 -4.19
N TYR A 44 -9.63 -4.45 -3.00
CA TYR A 44 -9.45 -3.11 -2.47
C TYR A 44 -8.48 -3.09 -1.32
N ARG A 45 -7.58 -2.10 -1.30
CA ARG A 45 -6.73 -1.85 -0.14
C ARG A 45 -7.56 -1.34 1.05
N GLY A 46 -7.03 -1.43 2.26
CA GLY A 46 -7.68 -0.88 3.46
C GLY A 46 -8.89 -1.68 3.98
N ILE A 47 -9.14 -2.89 3.45
CA ILE A 47 -10.19 -3.80 3.94
C ILE A 47 -9.87 -5.24 3.56
N ASP A 48 -10.38 -6.20 4.33
CA ASP A 48 -10.36 -7.62 3.97
C ASP A 48 -11.26 -7.88 2.74
N ASN A 49 -10.71 -8.59 1.75
CA ASN A 49 -11.40 -8.96 0.52
C ASN A 49 -11.74 -10.45 0.53
N ASN A 50 -13.01 -10.79 0.73
CA ASN A 50 -13.50 -12.15 0.64
C ASN A 50 -13.84 -12.52 -0.81
N ILE A 51 -13.07 -13.44 -1.38
CA ILE A 51 -13.22 -13.90 -2.77
C ILE A 51 -13.68 -15.36 -2.74
N GLU A 52 -14.78 -15.66 -3.42
CA GLU A 52 -15.30 -17.02 -3.53
C GLU A 52 -14.85 -17.67 -4.84
N PHE A 53 -14.32 -18.89 -4.75
CA PHE A 53 -13.96 -19.71 -5.91
C PHE A 53 -14.80 -20.98 -5.94
N LYS A 54 -15.46 -21.24 -7.07
CA LYS A 54 -16.14 -22.50 -7.34
C LYS A 54 -15.26 -23.38 -8.22
N ILE A 55 -14.80 -24.48 -7.64
CA ILE A 55 -13.90 -25.45 -8.25
C ILE A 55 -14.72 -26.58 -8.87
N VAL A 56 -14.61 -26.74 -10.18
CA VAL A 56 -15.37 -27.72 -10.97
C VAL A 56 -14.45 -28.60 -11.83
N ASN A 57 -14.93 -29.78 -12.22
CA ASN A 57 -14.25 -30.61 -13.22
C ASN A 57 -14.60 -30.17 -14.65
N ALA A 58 -14.06 -30.87 -15.66
CA ALA A 58 -14.33 -30.61 -17.07
C ALA A 58 -15.83 -30.65 -17.45
N ASP A 59 -16.64 -31.42 -16.73
CA ASP A 59 -18.10 -31.51 -16.92
C ASP A 59 -18.88 -30.43 -16.15
N GLN A 60 -18.21 -29.40 -15.62
CA GLN A 60 -18.76 -28.36 -14.75
C GLN A 60 -19.43 -28.87 -13.46
N LYS A 61 -19.11 -30.10 -13.05
CA LYS A 61 -19.57 -30.66 -11.78
C LYS A 61 -18.62 -30.21 -10.67
N PRO A 62 -19.13 -29.68 -9.55
CA PRO A 62 -18.28 -29.29 -8.43
C PRO A 62 -17.50 -30.51 -7.91
N ILE A 63 -16.20 -30.34 -7.73
CA ILE A 63 -15.36 -31.40 -7.15
C ILE A 63 -15.50 -31.41 -5.63
N SER A 64 -15.26 -32.57 -5.01
CA SER A 64 -15.13 -32.63 -3.55
C SER A 64 -13.81 -31.99 -3.12
N LEU A 65 -13.89 -31.04 -2.19
CA LEU A 65 -12.72 -30.44 -1.53
C LEU A 65 -12.45 -31.06 -0.15
N THR A 66 -13.03 -32.24 0.13
CA THR A 66 -12.77 -32.97 1.39
C THR A 66 -11.29 -33.35 1.44
N SER A 67 -10.60 -32.98 2.51
CA SER A 67 -9.14 -33.19 2.66
C SER A 67 -8.29 -32.57 1.55
N LYS A 68 -8.82 -31.56 0.86
CA LYS A 68 -8.09 -30.76 -0.13
C LYS A 68 -8.09 -29.31 0.29
N THR A 69 -7.00 -28.58 0.06
CA THR A 69 -6.91 -27.14 0.31
C THR A 69 -6.71 -26.40 -1.00
N VAL A 70 -7.46 -25.34 -1.21
CA VAL A 70 -7.27 -24.46 -2.36
C VAL A 70 -6.29 -23.36 -1.98
N LYS A 71 -5.29 -23.11 -2.81
CA LYS A 71 -4.28 -22.09 -2.61
C LYS A 71 -4.38 -21.06 -3.72
N LEU A 72 -4.15 -19.80 -3.38
CA LEU A 72 -4.02 -18.70 -4.33
C LEU A 72 -2.64 -18.10 -4.18
N VAL A 73 -1.93 -17.97 -5.29
CA VAL A 73 -0.68 -17.21 -5.36
C VAL A 73 -0.84 -16.10 -6.37
N ALA A 74 -0.30 -14.91 -6.08
CA ALA A 74 -0.32 -13.80 -7.03
C ALA A 74 1.05 -13.15 -7.18
N PHE A 75 1.32 -12.67 -8.39
CA PHE A 75 2.59 -12.11 -8.80
C PHE A 75 2.39 -10.70 -9.35
N ASP A 76 3.34 -9.82 -9.04
CA ASP A 76 3.39 -8.45 -9.55
C ASP A 76 3.89 -8.37 -11.02
N GLU A 77 4.02 -7.16 -11.54
CA GLU A 77 4.53 -6.90 -12.90
C GLU A 77 5.97 -7.41 -13.12
N SER A 78 6.76 -7.51 -12.04
CA SER A 78 8.13 -8.03 -12.06
C SER A 78 8.20 -9.55 -11.90
N ASN A 79 7.04 -10.23 -11.85
CA ASN A 79 6.87 -11.65 -11.54
C ASN A 79 7.37 -12.06 -10.14
N THR A 80 7.39 -11.13 -9.19
CA THR A 80 7.63 -11.42 -7.78
C THR A 80 6.33 -11.84 -7.12
N GLN A 81 6.35 -12.89 -6.30
CA GLN A 81 5.17 -13.32 -5.56
C GLN A 81 4.85 -12.30 -4.46
N VAL A 82 3.63 -11.77 -4.48
CA VAL A 82 3.15 -10.76 -3.53
C VAL A 82 1.98 -11.25 -2.66
N LEU A 83 1.26 -12.31 -3.09
CA LEU A 83 0.19 -12.93 -2.29
C LEU A 83 0.36 -14.45 -2.27
N ALA A 84 0.00 -15.07 -1.14
CA ALA A 84 0.09 -16.51 -0.91
C ALA A 84 -0.99 -16.99 0.06
N GLU A 85 -2.23 -17.00 -0.41
CA GLU A 85 -3.40 -17.22 0.43
C GLU A 85 -3.91 -18.66 0.42
N THR A 86 -4.53 -19.03 1.53
CA THR A 86 -5.17 -20.34 1.69
C THR A 86 -6.69 -20.19 1.80
N GLY A 87 -7.41 -20.93 0.97
CA GLY A 87 -8.86 -20.95 0.96
C GLY A 87 -9.45 -21.78 2.10
N THR A 88 -10.55 -21.28 2.65
CA THR A 88 -11.42 -21.99 3.57
C THR A 88 -12.58 -22.60 2.80
N ASN A 89 -12.64 -23.93 2.75
CA ASN A 89 -13.69 -24.64 2.02
C ASN A 89 -15.05 -24.49 2.71
N HIS A 90 -16.10 -24.35 1.90
CA HIS A 90 -17.46 -24.30 2.42
C HIS A 90 -17.89 -25.69 2.91
N SER A 91 -18.44 -25.75 4.12
CA SER A 91 -18.79 -27.02 4.78
C SER A 91 -19.91 -27.79 4.06
N THR A 92 -20.86 -27.08 3.44
CA THR A 92 -22.05 -27.68 2.83
C THR A 92 -22.12 -27.59 1.30
N ILE A 93 -21.36 -26.69 0.67
CA ILE A 93 -21.43 -26.43 -0.77
C ILE A 93 -20.20 -27.05 -1.41
N LYS A 94 -20.39 -28.16 -2.13
CA LYS A 94 -19.31 -28.86 -2.83
C LYS A 94 -18.61 -27.92 -3.82
N GLY A 95 -17.29 -28.00 -3.85
CA GLY A 95 -16.43 -27.22 -4.74
C GLY A 95 -16.34 -25.74 -4.40
N LEU A 96 -17.00 -25.22 -3.36
CA LEU A 96 -16.90 -23.82 -2.99
C LEU A 96 -15.82 -23.59 -1.94
N THR A 97 -14.95 -22.61 -2.17
CA THR A 97 -13.95 -22.15 -1.20
C THR A 97 -13.95 -20.63 -1.14
N THR A 98 -13.61 -20.07 0.01
CA THR A 98 -13.45 -18.63 0.21
C THR A 98 -12.00 -18.33 0.55
N ILE A 99 -11.38 -17.45 -0.21
CA ILE A 99 -10.04 -16.93 0.05
C ILE A 99 -10.21 -15.50 0.54
N VAL A 100 -9.58 -15.19 1.67
CA VAL A 100 -9.53 -13.83 2.21
C VAL A 100 -8.16 -13.27 1.84
N VAL A 101 -8.14 -12.18 1.09
CA VAL A 101 -6.94 -11.34 0.94
C VAL A 101 -7.08 -10.24 1.98
N SER A 102 -6.25 -10.26 3.02
CA SER A 102 -6.42 -9.35 4.15
C SER A 102 -5.99 -7.93 3.81
N GLU A 103 -6.43 -6.97 4.62
CA GLU A 103 -5.90 -5.59 4.55
C GLU A 103 -4.37 -5.57 4.65
N ASN A 104 -3.79 -6.39 5.53
CA ASN A 104 -2.35 -6.42 5.79
C ASN A 104 -1.55 -6.95 4.58
N ASP A 105 -2.09 -7.94 3.86
CA ASP A 105 -1.41 -8.51 2.68
C ASP A 105 -1.32 -7.50 1.52
N LEU A 106 -2.24 -6.52 1.50
CA LEU A 106 -2.27 -5.46 0.49
C LEU A 106 -1.60 -4.16 0.95
N LEU A 107 -1.08 -4.10 2.19
CA LEU A 107 -0.54 -2.86 2.76
C LEU A 107 0.63 -2.30 1.94
N SER A 108 1.55 -3.16 1.51
CA SER A 108 2.72 -2.79 0.70
C SER A 108 2.51 -2.98 -0.80
N VAL A 109 1.33 -3.44 -1.23
CA VAL A 109 1.05 -3.71 -2.65
C VAL A 109 0.51 -2.44 -3.29
N LYS A 110 1.19 -1.94 -4.33
CA LYS A 110 0.74 -0.77 -5.10
C LYS A 110 -0.49 -1.12 -5.95
N ASP A 111 -1.25 -0.09 -6.33
CA ASP A 111 -2.36 -0.23 -7.28
C ASP A 111 -1.80 -0.70 -8.63
N GLN A 112 -2.15 -1.93 -9.02
CA GLN A 112 -1.63 -2.60 -10.20
C GLN A 112 -2.51 -3.79 -10.60
N PHE A 113 -2.17 -4.42 -11.73
CA PHE A 113 -2.72 -5.72 -12.12
C PHE A 113 -1.75 -6.84 -11.75
N LEU A 114 -2.19 -7.75 -10.88
CA LEU A 114 -1.50 -8.97 -10.50
C LEU A 114 -1.92 -10.12 -11.40
N LYS A 115 -0.98 -11.03 -11.66
CA LYS A 115 -1.26 -12.36 -12.21
C LYS A 115 -1.49 -13.32 -11.06
N TYR A 116 -2.68 -13.90 -10.93
CA TYR A 116 -2.95 -14.90 -9.89
C TYR A 116 -3.10 -16.29 -10.49
N SER A 117 -2.76 -17.30 -9.70
CA SER A 117 -2.93 -18.72 -10.02
C SER A 117 -3.60 -19.41 -8.83
N LEU A 118 -4.47 -20.38 -9.13
CA LEU A 118 -4.99 -21.29 -8.11
C LEU A 118 -4.46 -22.71 -8.34
N HIS A 119 -4.19 -23.39 -7.24
CA HIS A 119 -3.91 -24.81 -7.24
C HIS A 119 -4.63 -25.50 -6.07
N VAL A 120 -4.94 -26.78 -6.26
CA VAL A 120 -5.55 -27.61 -5.21
C VAL A 120 -4.47 -28.53 -4.66
N GLU A 121 -4.31 -28.58 -3.35
CA GLU A 121 -3.40 -29.48 -2.65
C GLU A 121 -4.20 -30.57 -1.95
N ASP A 122 -3.80 -31.83 -2.08
CA ASP A 122 -4.36 -32.93 -1.29
C ASP A 122 -3.66 -33.07 0.08
N ALA A 123 -4.13 -33.98 0.92
CA ALA A 123 -3.54 -34.26 2.23
C ALA A 123 -2.07 -34.73 2.18
N ASN A 124 -1.59 -35.19 1.02
CA ASN A 124 -0.22 -35.61 0.78
C ASN A 124 0.64 -34.49 0.14
N GLN A 125 0.09 -33.26 0.05
CA GLN A 125 0.72 -32.09 -0.57
C GLN A 125 0.94 -32.22 -2.09
N ASN A 126 0.24 -33.15 -2.75
CA ASN A 126 0.26 -33.21 -4.21
C ASN A 126 -0.53 -32.03 -4.78
N LYS A 127 0.09 -31.32 -5.73
CA LYS A 127 -0.47 -30.12 -6.35
C LYS A 127 -1.19 -30.47 -7.65
N THR A 128 -2.47 -30.14 -7.74
CA THR A 128 -3.25 -30.18 -8.97
C THR A 128 -3.44 -28.76 -9.50
N ILE A 129 -3.00 -28.53 -10.73
CA ILE A 129 -3.16 -27.24 -11.42
C ILE A 129 -4.64 -26.99 -11.69
N THR A 130 -5.06 -25.73 -11.55
CA THR A 130 -6.36 -25.26 -12.00
C THR A 130 -6.20 -24.27 -13.15
N TYR A 131 -7.25 -24.09 -13.94
CA TYR A 131 -7.24 -23.20 -15.10
C TYR A 131 -8.29 -22.11 -14.96
N SER A 132 -7.85 -20.87 -15.23
CA SER A 132 -8.67 -19.67 -15.12
C SER A 132 -9.45 -19.36 -16.41
N ASN A 133 -9.07 -19.97 -17.54
CA ASN A 133 -9.69 -19.73 -18.84
C ASN A 133 -9.57 -20.92 -19.83
N VAL A 134 -10.28 -20.84 -20.95
CA VAL A 134 -10.42 -21.80 -22.06
C VAL A 134 -9.14 -22.13 -22.83
N TYR A 135 -8.07 -21.37 -22.62
CA TYR A 135 -6.77 -21.61 -23.24
C TYR A 135 -5.82 -22.39 -22.32
N PHE A 136 -6.32 -22.92 -21.20
CA PHE A 136 -5.51 -23.58 -20.17
C PHE A 136 -4.44 -22.65 -19.56
N ASP A 137 -4.69 -21.34 -19.64
CA ASP A 137 -3.93 -20.37 -18.88
C ASP A 137 -4.29 -20.54 -17.40
N ASN A 138 -3.25 -20.73 -16.59
CA ASN A 138 -3.40 -20.74 -15.14
C ASN A 138 -3.55 -19.30 -14.59
N ASN A 139 -3.03 -18.31 -15.31
CA ASN A 139 -2.91 -16.94 -14.84
C ASN A 139 -4.23 -16.19 -15.05
N GLY A 140 -4.98 -15.95 -13.98
CA GLY A 140 -6.04 -14.94 -13.96
C GLY A 140 -5.49 -13.54 -13.68
N ILE A 141 -6.29 -12.51 -13.93
CA ILE A 141 -5.93 -11.11 -13.65
C ILE A 141 -6.70 -10.62 -12.41
N MET A 142 -5.97 -10.08 -11.45
CA MET A 142 -6.50 -9.42 -10.25
C MET A 142 -6.04 -7.97 -10.22
N GLN A 143 -6.96 -7.01 -10.14
CA GLN A 143 -6.66 -5.60 -9.97
C GLN A 143 -6.67 -5.25 -8.48
N VAL A 144 -5.54 -4.73 -7.98
CA VAL A 144 -5.46 -4.06 -6.68
C VAL A 144 -5.78 -2.59 -6.87
N SER A 145 -6.69 -2.05 -6.07
CA SER A 145 -7.18 -0.66 -6.20
C SER A 145 -7.39 -0.01 -4.83
N SER A 146 -6.93 1.22 -4.70
CA SER A 146 -7.20 2.06 -3.52
C SER A 146 -8.37 3.02 -3.71
N ASP A 147 -9.03 3.02 -4.88
CA ASP A 147 -10.09 3.98 -5.21
C ASP A 147 -11.25 4.01 -4.19
N ALA A 148 -11.57 2.86 -3.59
CA ALA A 148 -12.66 2.75 -2.63
C ALA A 148 -12.24 3.13 -1.19
N PHE A 149 -10.96 2.96 -0.87
CA PHE A 149 -10.35 3.21 0.44
C PHE A 149 -8.94 3.74 0.21
N PRO A 150 -8.77 5.04 -0.08
CA PRO A 150 -7.44 5.61 -0.26
C PRO A 150 -6.68 5.47 1.06
N GLY A 151 -5.56 4.75 1.02
CA GLY A 151 -4.69 4.57 2.18
C GLY A 151 -4.06 5.89 2.64
N ALA A 152 -3.48 5.88 3.84
CA ALA A 152 -2.70 7.02 4.31
C ALA A 152 -1.53 7.29 3.34
N LYS A 153 -1.29 8.56 3.04
CA LYS A 153 -0.17 8.97 2.19
C LYS A 153 1.16 8.56 2.84
N ASP A 154 2.01 7.92 2.05
CA ASP A 154 3.36 7.55 2.47
C ASP A 154 4.14 8.79 2.94
N SER A 155 4.87 8.63 4.03
CA SER A 155 5.76 9.69 4.52
C SER A 155 6.98 9.82 3.62
N LYS A 156 7.42 11.06 3.40
CA LYS A 156 8.68 11.37 2.73
C LYS A 156 9.81 11.19 3.74
N SER A 157 10.84 10.44 3.35
CA SER A 157 12.00 10.21 4.19
C SER A 157 13.13 11.15 3.79
N VAL A 158 13.71 11.82 4.78
CA VAL A 158 14.92 12.62 4.67
C VAL A 158 16.03 11.89 5.42
N THR A 159 17.13 11.62 4.73
CA THR A 159 18.27 10.87 5.30
C THR A 159 19.61 11.54 5.03
N THR A 160 19.67 12.41 4.01
CA THR A 160 20.93 13.02 3.58
C THR A 160 21.08 14.41 4.20
N PHE A 161 22.25 14.69 4.77
CA PHE A 161 22.66 16.00 5.27
C PHE A 161 23.99 16.41 4.66
N THR A 162 24.10 17.68 4.28
CA THR A 162 25.31 18.31 3.74
C THR A 162 25.77 19.39 4.71
N GLU A 163 27.06 19.41 5.01
CA GLU A 163 27.67 20.44 5.85
C GLU A 163 27.78 21.77 5.08
N ASP A 164 27.32 22.83 5.72
CA ASP A 164 27.71 24.21 5.44
C ASP A 164 28.75 24.60 6.49
N THR A 165 30.00 24.78 6.06
CA THR A 165 31.15 25.02 6.93
C THR A 165 31.19 26.43 7.50
N GLY A 166 30.22 27.28 7.18
CA GLY A 166 30.13 28.64 7.69
C GLY A 166 31.31 29.52 7.28
N GLU A 167 31.61 30.53 8.10
CA GLU A 167 32.68 31.50 7.81
C GLU A 167 34.05 30.97 8.25
N THR A 168 35.09 31.23 7.45
CA THR A 168 36.41 30.66 7.71
C THR A 168 36.99 31.18 9.04
N GLY A 169 37.16 30.28 10.01
CA GLY A 169 37.74 30.58 11.32
C GLY A 169 36.71 30.90 12.43
N ILE A 170 35.42 30.73 12.13
CA ILE A 170 34.32 30.73 13.11
C ILE A 170 33.80 29.29 13.20
N ASP A 171 33.44 28.84 14.41
CA ASP A 171 32.78 27.53 14.61
C ASP A 171 31.26 27.71 14.51
N ASP A 172 30.78 27.94 13.29
CA ASP A 172 29.36 28.15 12.96
C ASP A 172 28.82 27.16 11.91
N SER A 173 29.48 26.00 11.77
CA SER A 173 29.02 24.93 10.87
C SER A 173 27.59 24.48 11.18
N VAL A 174 26.78 24.35 10.14
CA VAL A 174 25.42 23.79 10.20
C VAL A 174 25.23 22.73 9.14
N TRP A 175 24.29 21.81 9.34
CA TRP A 175 24.03 20.73 8.39
C TRP A 175 22.63 20.85 7.82
N HIS A 176 22.53 21.01 6.50
CA HIS A 176 21.25 21.11 5.80
C HIS A 176 20.86 19.77 5.19
N SER A 177 19.62 19.37 5.39
CA SER A 177 19.07 18.18 4.75
C SER A 177 18.75 18.43 3.28
N GLU A 178 18.50 17.34 2.55
CA GLU A 178 17.80 17.42 1.28
C GLU A 178 16.41 18.07 1.46
N SER A 179 15.96 18.82 0.45
CA SER A 179 14.65 19.46 0.45
C SER A 179 13.58 18.51 -0.07
N ILE A 180 12.42 18.49 0.59
CA ILE A 180 11.23 17.76 0.15
C ILE A 180 10.14 18.74 -0.25
N SER A 181 9.34 18.41 -1.26
CA SER A 181 8.17 19.22 -1.61
C SER A 181 7.12 19.14 -0.49
N ALA A 182 6.52 20.28 -0.14
CA ALA A 182 5.38 20.37 0.78
C ALA A 182 4.01 20.15 0.10
N GLU A 183 3.98 20.02 -1.23
CA GLU A 183 2.77 19.78 -2.03
C GLU A 183 1.62 20.76 -1.75
N PRO A 184 1.86 22.07 -1.90
CA PRO A 184 0.92 23.13 -1.54
C PRO A 184 -0.43 23.03 -2.26
N GLY A 185 -0.42 22.52 -3.50
CA GLY A 185 -1.64 22.34 -4.30
C GLY A 185 -2.58 21.24 -3.78
N ILE A 186 -2.07 20.33 -2.94
CA ILE A 186 -2.87 19.27 -2.31
C ILE A 186 -3.35 19.72 -0.92
N ASN A 187 -2.51 20.47 -0.19
CA ASN A 187 -2.70 20.74 1.24
C ASN A 187 -3.70 21.85 1.59
N GLY A 188 -4.22 22.59 0.62
CA GLY A 188 -5.27 23.59 0.83
C GLY A 188 -4.88 24.68 1.83
N ASN A 189 -5.87 25.39 2.41
CA ASN A 189 -5.64 26.63 3.17
C ASN A 189 -5.32 26.42 4.68
N GLU A 190 -5.38 25.19 5.20
CA GLU A 190 -5.10 24.85 6.61
C GLU A 190 -3.84 23.99 6.81
N ALA A 191 -3.22 23.52 5.71
CA ALA A 191 -2.01 22.69 5.59
C ALA A 191 -1.25 22.38 6.90
N VAL A 192 -1.57 21.24 7.52
CA VAL A 192 -0.88 20.72 8.71
C VAL A 192 0.20 19.74 8.27
N HIS A 193 1.43 19.98 8.72
CA HIS A 193 2.58 19.12 8.46
C HIS A 193 3.04 18.47 9.76
N THR A 194 3.39 17.19 9.69
CA THR A 194 3.98 16.43 10.79
C THR A 194 5.31 15.83 10.35
N ALA A 195 6.36 16.03 11.13
CA ALA A 195 7.61 15.31 10.98
C ALA A 195 7.96 14.52 12.24
N ALA A 196 8.63 13.38 12.07
CA ALA A 196 9.15 12.55 13.16
C ALA A 196 10.65 12.34 12.96
N ILE A 197 11.45 12.77 13.94
CA ILE A 197 12.92 12.71 13.89
C ILE A 197 13.36 11.45 14.63
N TYR A 198 14.04 10.55 13.92
CA TYR A 198 14.61 9.32 14.47
C TYR A 198 16.10 9.54 14.72
N SER A 199 16.45 9.84 15.96
CA SER A 199 17.84 10.01 16.40
C SER A 199 18.32 8.85 17.27
N ASP A 200 19.64 8.71 17.34
CA ASP A 200 20.35 7.93 18.35
C ASP A 200 21.61 8.72 18.75
N THR A 201 21.77 9.02 20.04
CA THR A 201 22.91 9.80 20.58
C THR A 201 23.11 11.22 19.99
N TYR A 202 22.12 11.77 19.29
CA TYR A 202 22.19 13.14 18.79
C TYR A 202 21.96 14.15 19.92
N VAL A 203 22.84 15.14 20.03
CA VAL A 203 22.72 16.28 20.94
C VAL A 203 22.86 17.55 20.13
N GLY A 204 21.81 18.36 20.11
CA GLY A 204 21.74 19.58 19.30
C GLY A 204 20.31 19.95 18.93
N ASP A 205 20.17 21.06 18.22
CA ASP A 205 18.90 21.54 17.70
C ASP A 205 18.70 21.10 16.25
N VAL A 206 17.49 20.63 15.96
CA VAL A 206 17.00 20.40 14.61
C VAL A 206 15.92 21.42 14.30
N LYS A 207 16.18 22.33 13.37
CA LYS A 207 15.21 23.32 12.91
C LYS A 207 14.46 22.83 11.68
N VAL A 208 13.17 23.09 11.65
CA VAL A 208 12.32 22.91 10.48
C VAL A 208 12.34 24.20 9.69
N GLN A 209 12.84 24.11 8.46
CA GLN A 209 12.95 25.23 7.54
C GLN A 209 12.00 25.06 6.36
N VAL A 210 11.32 26.14 5.98
CA VAL A 210 10.35 26.13 4.89
C VAL A 210 10.62 27.27 3.91
N THR A 211 10.14 27.12 2.68
CA THR A 211 10.15 28.20 1.69
C THR A 211 8.88 28.21 0.84
N LEU A 212 8.55 29.41 0.35
CA LEU A 212 7.47 29.68 -0.60
C LEU A 212 7.98 29.75 -2.05
N ASP A 213 9.28 29.57 -2.27
CA ASP A 213 9.85 29.62 -3.61
C ASP A 213 9.45 28.40 -4.44
N ASN A 214 9.19 28.62 -5.72
CA ASN A 214 8.71 27.58 -6.64
C ASN A 214 9.84 26.65 -7.13
N SER A 215 11.09 26.98 -6.83
CA SER A 215 12.29 26.20 -7.18
C SER A 215 13.38 26.43 -6.15
N ILE A 216 14.19 25.41 -5.89
CA ILE A 216 15.32 25.50 -4.96
C ILE A 216 16.62 25.73 -5.72
N ASP A 217 17.36 26.74 -5.28
CA ASP A 217 18.74 27.05 -5.66
C ASP A 217 19.57 27.40 -4.42
N ALA A 218 20.86 27.68 -4.62
CA ALA A 218 21.78 27.99 -3.52
C ALA A 218 21.46 29.31 -2.79
N SER A 219 20.65 30.18 -3.39
CA SER A 219 20.25 31.49 -2.83
C SER A 219 18.84 31.51 -2.26
N THR A 220 18.13 30.38 -2.28
CA THR A 220 16.74 30.30 -1.83
C THR A 220 16.64 30.68 -0.35
N PRO A 221 15.83 31.70 0.01
CA PRO A 221 15.57 32.02 1.40
C PRO A 221 14.76 30.91 2.08
N TRP A 222 15.14 30.60 3.31
CA TRP A 222 14.45 29.66 4.18
C TRP A 222 14.03 30.34 5.47
N ALA A 223 12.84 30.01 5.96
CA ALA A 223 12.32 30.51 7.23
C ALA A 223 12.23 29.37 8.24
N ASP A 224 12.66 29.63 9.48
CA ASP A 224 12.53 28.69 10.59
C ASP A 224 11.08 28.71 11.12
N VAL A 225 10.42 27.57 11.14
CA VAL A 225 9.02 27.44 11.64
C VAL A 225 8.90 26.64 12.93
N ALA A 226 9.89 25.81 13.23
CA ALA A 226 9.96 25.05 14.47
C ALA A 226 11.41 24.67 14.78
N THR A 227 11.71 24.50 16.07
CA THR A 227 13.00 24.01 16.55
C THR A 227 12.75 22.86 17.53
N VAL A 228 13.48 21.76 17.35
CA VAL A 228 13.44 20.59 18.23
C VAL A 228 14.81 20.40 18.83
N SER A 229 14.93 20.60 20.14
CA SER A 229 16.16 20.30 20.88
C SER A 229 16.18 18.83 21.27
N LEU A 230 17.23 18.13 20.86
CA LEU A 230 17.45 16.71 21.13
C LEU A 230 18.62 16.54 22.09
N ASN A 231 18.47 15.63 23.06
CA ASN A 231 19.53 15.32 24.03
C ASN A 231 19.63 13.80 24.24
N ASN A 232 20.14 13.10 23.22
CA ASN A 232 20.26 11.64 23.17
C ASN A 232 18.92 10.90 23.21
N GLU A 233 17.91 11.46 22.55
CA GLU A 233 16.62 10.80 22.40
C GLU A 233 16.76 9.53 21.54
N THR A 234 16.24 8.40 22.05
CA THR A 234 16.22 7.09 21.36
C THR A 234 14.84 6.73 20.82
N THR A 235 13.82 7.49 21.22
CA THR A 235 12.46 7.39 20.66
C THR A 235 12.22 8.52 19.66
N PRO A 236 11.40 8.31 18.61
CA PRO A 236 11.16 9.34 17.61
C PRO A 236 10.49 10.58 18.22
N VAL A 237 11.04 11.75 17.95
CA VAL A 237 10.49 13.02 18.44
C VAL A 237 9.64 13.67 17.37
N PRO A 238 8.33 13.89 17.61
CA PRO A 238 7.45 14.51 16.63
C PRO A 238 7.55 16.04 16.66
N VAL A 239 7.37 16.67 15.51
CA VAL A 239 7.19 18.11 15.33
C VAL A 239 6.04 18.37 14.37
N ASN A 240 5.17 19.30 14.73
CA ASN A 240 4.04 19.71 13.92
C ASN A 240 4.16 21.19 13.57
N PHE A 241 3.86 21.56 12.33
CA PHE A 241 3.87 22.94 11.87
C PHE A 241 2.75 23.15 10.84
N VAL A 242 2.29 24.39 10.70
CA VAL A 242 1.12 24.73 9.88
C VAL A 242 1.50 25.83 8.90
N GLY A 243 1.03 25.69 7.66
CA GLY A 243 1.18 26.71 6.62
C GLY A 243 1.31 26.11 5.23
N VAL A 244 1.03 26.92 4.21
CA VAL A 244 1.12 26.48 2.81
C VAL A 244 2.52 26.79 2.30
N PHE A 245 3.36 25.75 2.19
CA PHE A 245 4.75 25.87 1.75
C PHE A 245 4.99 25.09 0.46
N ASN A 246 6.01 25.48 -0.30
CA ASN A 246 6.40 24.74 -1.49
C ASN A 246 7.40 23.64 -1.16
N TYR A 247 8.34 23.93 -0.25
CA TYR A 247 9.39 23.00 0.16
C TYR A 247 9.68 23.10 1.66
N VAL A 248 10.15 21.99 2.22
CA VAL A 248 10.61 21.84 3.61
C VAL A 248 12.00 21.21 3.59
N ARG A 249 12.88 21.67 4.49
CA ARG A 249 14.16 21.03 4.82
C ARG A 249 14.41 21.08 6.32
N PHE A 250 15.44 20.39 6.79
CA PHE A 250 15.87 20.41 8.17
C PHE A 250 17.29 20.94 8.29
N GLU A 251 17.54 21.76 9.30
CA GLU A 251 18.88 22.23 9.66
C GLU A 251 19.26 21.60 11.00
N ALA A 252 20.42 20.97 11.08
CA ALA A 252 20.95 20.39 12.30
C ALA A 252 22.11 21.26 12.80
N SER A 253 22.13 21.61 14.09
CA SER A 253 23.16 22.47 14.70
C SER A 253 24.49 21.76 14.96
N THR A 254 24.52 20.45 14.78
CA THR A 254 25.67 19.59 15.06
C THR A 254 25.65 18.44 14.08
N ASN A 255 26.83 17.87 13.77
CA ASN A 255 26.98 16.79 12.81
C ASN A 255 25.96 15.64 13.05
N PRO A 256 25.00 15.44 12.14
CA PRO A 256 23.96 14.44 12.26
C PRO A 256 24.38 13.06 11.73
N ALA A 257 25.55 12.94 11.11
CA ALA A 257 26.04 11.68 10.55
C ALA A 257 26.04 10.57 11.62
N ASP A 258 25.47 9.42 11.26
CA ASP A 258 25.27 8.24 12.12
C ASP A 258 24.47 8.48 13.42
N LYS A 259 23.96 9.70 13.64
CA LYS A 259 23.21 10.10 14.85
C LYS A 259 21.76 10.47 14.58
N ILE A 260 21.44 10.96 13.38
CA ILE A 260 20.07 11.07 12.87
C ILE A 260 19.92 10.04 11.77
N SER A 261 19.13 9.01 12.05
CA SER A 261 18.92 7.89 11.12
C SER A 261 17.99 8.26 9.98
N LYS A 262 16.91 9.00 10.26
CA LYS A 262 15.95 9.52 9.29
C LYS A 262 15.01 10.55 9.90
N ILE A 263 14.43 11.38 9.06
CA ILE A 263 13.28 12.21 9.39
C ILE A 263 12.14 11.84 8.46
N LEU A 264 10.99 11.44 9.02
CA LEU A 264 9.79 11.10 8.26
C LEU A 264 8.81 12.25 8.28
N VAL A 265 8.45 12.78 7.11
CA VAL A 265 7.55 13.92 6.97
C VAL A 265 6.26 13.49 6.30
N ARG A 266 5.12 13.90 6.87
CA ARG A 266 3.79 13.75 6.28
C ARG A 266 3.17 15.13 6.13
N ASN A 267 2.72 15.39 4.91
CA ASN A 267 2.05 16.61 4.46
C ASN A 267 0.56 16.33 4.25
#